data_AF-A0A1E4ENF1-F1
#
_entry.id   AF-A0A1E4ENF1-F1
#
_cell.length_a   1.000
_cell.length_b   1.000
_cell.length_c   1.000
_cell.angle_alpha   90.00
_cell.angle_beta   90.00
_cell.angle_gamma   90.00
#
_symmetry.space_group_name_H-M   'P 1'
#
loop_
_entity.id
_entity.type
_entity.pdbx_description
1 polymer ?
#
loop_
_entity_poly.entity_id
_entity_poly.type
_entity_poly.pdbx_seq_one_letter_code
_entity_poly.pdbx_strand_id
1 'polypeptide(L)'
;MEHWLLDYGSLCLLAAGFAYGINFPCPLGLLLMAAGGLARQGLISWPALLIACPLGILLGEQPWFFLGRKLARRAPERLAARFRRQGPSILLTGRFIPGIPATVVPLAGMTGVPWAQFFAWDLASALLYTIAYSVCGNVLSQWLTLGQIVLLALCTLIPLQVWAYKKRAPL
;
A
#
# COMPACT_ATOMS: atom_id res chain seq x y z
N MET A 1 -26.70 6.96 15.21
CA MET A 1 -25.53 7.84 14.90
C MET A 1 -24.28 7.01 14.58
N GLU A 2 -24.39 5.82 13.98
CA GLU A 2 -23.22 4.93 13.77
C GLU A 2 -22.75 4.87 12.30
N HIS A 3 -23.53 5.44 11.36
CA HIS A 3 -23.27 5.33 9.92
C HIS A 3 -22.12 6.23 9.43
N TRP A 4 -21.96 7.43 10.02
CA TRP A 4 -20.95 8.39 9.58
C TRP A 4 -19.51 7.90 9.81
N LEU A 5 -19.23 7.22 10.92
CA LEU A 5 -17.91 6.65 11.19
C LEU A 5 -17.55 5.52 10.22
N LEU A 6 -18.54 4.74 9.77
CA LEU A 6 -18.35 3.68 8.77
C LEU A 6 -18.09 4.27 7.38
N ASP A 7 -18.82 5.33 7.01
CA ASP A 7 -18.66 5.99 5.71
C ASP A 7 -17.34 6.76 5.61
N TYR A 8 -17.02 7.60 6.61
CA TYR A 8 -15.76 8.35 6.61
C TYR A 8 -14.54 7.46 6.88
N GLY A 9 -14.66 6.44 7.73
CA GLY A 9 -13.58 5.50 8.00
C GLY A 9 -13.20 4.66 6.78
N SER A 10 -14.20 4.15 6.04
CA SER A 10 -13.97 3.40 4.81
C SER A 10 -13.39 4.28 3.70
N LEU A 11 -13.90 5.51 3.52
CA LEU A 11 -13.36 6.46 2.56
C LEU A 11 -11.92 6.86 2.87
N CYS A 12 -11.57 7.07 4.14
CA CYS A 12 -10.20 7.35 4.56
C CYS A 12 -9.25 6.19 4.25
N LEU A 13 -9.69 4.94 4.48
CA LEU A 13 -8.89 3.74 4.17
C LEU A 13 -8.73 3.54 2.67
N LEU A 14 -9.77 3.80 1.88
CA LEU A 14 -9.71 3.80 0.42
C LEU A 14 -8.75 4.87 -0.09
N ALA A 15 -8.86 6.10 0.41
CA ALA A 15 -8.00 7.22 0.01
C ALA A 15 -6.54 6.97 0.39
N ALA A 16 -6.28 6.42 1.59
CA ALA A 16 -4.94 6.06 2.04
C ALA A 16 -4.36 4.92 1.20
N GLY A 17 -5.14 3.89 0.91
CA GLY A 17 -4.77 2.80 0.01
C GLY A 17 -4.45 3.30 -1.40
N PHE A 18 -5.29 4.19 -1.93
CA PHE A 18 -5.09 4.81 -3.24
C PHE A 18 -3.82 5.67 -3.28
N ALA A 19 -3.61 6.51 -2.28
CA ALA A 19 -2.39 7.30 -2.12
C ALA A 19 -1.16 6.38 -2.12
N TYR A 20 -1.17 5.32 -1.32
CA TYR A 20 -0.09 4.33 -1.33
C TYR A 20 0.12 3.69 -2.72
N GLY A 21 -0.96 3.26 -3.38
CA GLY A 21 -0.90 2.62 -4.70
C GLY A 21 -0.34 3.54 -5.79
N ILE A 22 -0.60 4.85 -5.72
CA ILE A 22 0.03 5.82 -6.63
C ILE A 22 1.48 6.15 -6.25
N ASN A 23 2.08 5.43 -5.29
CA ASN A 23 3.39 5.68 -4.70
C ASN A 23 3.51 7.05 -4.02
N PHE A 24 2.37 7.62 -3.57
CA PHE A 24 2.42 8.74 -2.65
C PHE A 24 3.02 8.23 -1.34
N PRO A 25 4.00 8.95 -0.77
CA PRO A 25 4.60 8.47 0.46
C PRO A 25 3.55 8.69 1.56
N CYS A 26 2.92 7.61 1.98
CA CYS A 26 2.06 7.59 3.15
C CYS A 26 2.41 6.34 3.96
N PRO A 27 2.37 6.43 5.30
CA PRO A 27 2.68 5.31 6.17
C PRO A 27 1.49 4.37 6.29
N LEU A 28 1.08 3.77 5.17
CA LEU A 28 -0.12 2.95 5.11
C LEU A 28 -0.12 1.81 6.14
N GLY A 29 1.03 1.17 6.36
CA GLY A 29 1.16 0.13 7.39
C GLY A 29 0.81 0.63 8.80
N LEU A 30 1.23 1.85 9.16
CA LEU A 30 0.90 2.45 10.46
C LEU A 30 -0.57 2.87 10.54
N LEU A 31 -1.13 3.38 9.45
CA LEU A 31 -2.57 3.69 9.36
C LEU A 31 -3.43 2.42 9.51
N LEU A 32 -3.03 1.31 8.89
CA LEU A 32 -3.68 0.02 9.04
C LEU A 32 -3.54 -0.55 10.45
N MET A 33 -2.40 -0.38 11.10
CA MET A 33 -2.25 -0.74 12.52
C MET A 33 -3.20 0.07 13.40
N ALA A 34 -3.27 1.39 13.22
CA ALA A 34 -4.23 2.22 13.94
C ALA A 34 -5.68 1.80 13.66
N ALA A 35 -6.01 1.55 12.39
CA ALA A 35 -7.35 1.12 11.97
C ALA A 35 -7.73 -0.24 12.55
N GLY A 36 -6.78 -1.18 12.67
CA GLY A 36 -6.99 -2.47 13.33
C GLY A 36 -7.26 -2.35 14.84
N GLY A 37 -6.58 -1.42 15.52
CA GLY A 37 -6.87 -1.08 16.92
C GLY A 37 -8.25 -0.46 17.11
N LEU A 38 -8.65 0.45 16.21
CA LEU A 38 -9.98 1.06 16.20
C LEU A 38 -11.08 0.04 15.86
N ALA A 39 -10.80 -0.90 14.97
CA ALA A 39 -11.73 -1.97 14.61
C ALA A 39 -12.01 -2.92 15.78
N ARG A 40 -11.03 -3.14 16.66
CA ARG A 40 -11.24 -3.87 17.93
C ARG A 40 -12.21 -3.15 18.87
N GLN A 41 -12.21 -1.82 18.86
CA GLN A 41 -13.11 -0.98 19.67
C GLN A 41 -14.50 -0.82 19.04
N GLY A 42 -14.75 -1.42 17.88
CA GLY A 42 -16.02 -1.28 17.14
C GLY A 42 -16.17 0.04 16.39
N LEU A 43 -15.13 0.88 16.34
CA LEU A 43 -15.17 2.20 15.70
C LEU A 43 -15.02 2.13 14.17
N ILE A 44 -14.39 1.07 13.66
CA ILE A 44 -14.25 0.77 12.23
C ILE A 44 -14.68 -0.67 12.00
N SER A 45 -15.42 -0.94 10.92
CA SER A 45 -15.79 -2.33 10.61
C SER A 45 -14.63 -3.09 9.95
N TRP A 46 -14.41 -4.33 10.39
CA TRP A 46 -13.44 -5.23 9.76
C TRP A 46 -13.69 -5.43 8.26
N PRO A 47 -14.94 -5.62 7.78
CA PRO A 47 -15.20 -5.73 6.36
C PRO A 47 -14.83 -4.47 5.58
N ALA A 48 -15.14 -3.27 6.10
CA ALA A 48 -14.75 -2.03 5.44
C ALA A 48 -13.24 -1.92 5.32
N LEU A 49 -12.49 -2.33 6.35
CA LEU A 49 -11.03 -2.33 6.30
C LEU A 49 -10.48 -3.29 5.24
N LEU A 50 -11.02 -4.51 5.19
CA LEU A 50 -10.57 -5.58 4.28
C LEU A 50 -11.01 -5.36 2.82
N ILE A 51 -11.93 -4.43 2.57
CA ILE A 51 -12.41 -4.11 1.23
C ILE A 51 -11.85 -2.75 0.79
N ALA A 52 -12.07 -1.69 1.55
CA ALA A 52 -11.78 -0.32 1.14
C ALA A 52 -10.28 -0.09 0.91
N CYS A 53 -9.41 -0.54 1.81
CA CYS A 53 -7.96 -0.33 1.67
C CYS A 53 -7.38 -1.12 0.49
N PRO A 54 -7.62 -2.45 0.35
CA PRO A 54 -7.18 -3.19 -0.84
C PRO A 54 -7.71 -2.59 -2.14
N LEU A 55 -8.99 -2.19 -2.20
CA LEU A 55 -9.54 -1.51 -3.37
C LEU A 55 -8.78 -0.23 -3.71
N GLY A 56 -8.48 0.60 -2.71
CA GLY A 56 -7.65 1.78 -2.89
C GLY A 56 -6.30 1.46 -3.52
N ILE A 57 -5.56 0.49 -2.94
CA ILE A 57 -4.25 0.05 -3.44
C ILE A 57 -4.35 -0.40 -4.90
N LEU A 58 -5.29 -1.30 -5.19
CA LEU A 58 -5.50 -1.85 -6.54
C LEU A 58 -5.75 -0.74 -7.56
N LEU A 59 -6.63 0.22 -7.24
CA LEU A 59 -6.94 1.35 -8.10
C LEU A 59 -5.73 2.25 -8.34
N GLY A 60 -4.90 2.47 -7.32
CA GLY A 60 -3.69 3.27 -7.42
C GLY A 60 -2.57 2.61 -8.24
N GLU A 61 -2.49 1.28 -8.24
CA GLU A 61 -1.44 0.52 -8.92
C GLU A 61 -1.73 0.26 -10.42
N GLN A 62 -3.00 0.25 -10.86
CA GLN A 62 -3.33 0.02 -12.28
C GLN A 62 -2.60 0.94 -13.26
N PRO A 63 -2.54 2.28 -13.05
CA PRO A 63 -1.85 3.18 -13.97
C PRO A 63 -0.39 2.80 -14.19
N TRP A 64 0.31 2.37 -13.12
CA TRP A 64 1.72 1.98 -13.16
C TRP A 64 1.94 0.68 -13.94
N PHE A 65 1.05 -0.29 -13.78
CA PHE A 65 1.09 -1.53 -14.53
C PHE A 65 0.90 -1.27 -16.04
N PHE A 66 -0.13 -0.51 -16.41
CA PHE A 66 -0.40 -0.20 -17.82
C PHE A 66 0.67 0.70 -18.43
N LEU A 67 1.21 1.65 -17.67
CA LEU A 67 2.35 2.47 -18.11
C LEU A 67 3.58 1.60 -18.34
N GLY A 68 3.87 0.67 -17.42
CA GLY A 68 4.92 -0.33 -17.58
C GLY A 68 4.76 -1.14 -18.86
N ARG A 69 3.55 -1.63 -19.14
CA ARG A 69 3.24 -2.38 -20.36
C ARG A 69 3.51 -1.57 -21.63
N LYS A 70 3.13 -0.28 -21.66
CA LYS A 70 3.41 0.62 -22.78
C LYS A 70 4.91 0.88 -22.95
N LEU A 71 5.67 0.88 -21.85
CA LEU A 71 7.11 1.13 -21.81
C LEU A 71 7.96 -0.15 -21.81
N ALA A 72 7.42 -1.29 -22.25
CA ALA A 72 8.12 -2.59 -22.23
C ALA A 72 9.54 -2.53 -22.85
N ARG A 73 9.74 -1.75 -23.92
CA ARG A 73 11.05 -1.57 -24.58
C ARG A 73 12.08 -0.82 -23.73
N ARG A 74 11.65 -0.13 -22.67
CA ARG A 74 12.52 0.61 -21.73
C ARG A 74 12.78 -0.14 -20.44
N ALA A 75 12.38 -1.42 -20.37
CA ALA A 75 12.61 -2.24 -19.19
C ALA A 75 14.12 -2.36 -18.90
N PRO A 76 14.59 -2.03 -17.69
CA PRO A 76 15.99 -2.24 -17.34
C PRO A 76 16.27 -3.75 -17.33
N GLU A 77 17.10 -4.25 -18.25
CA GLU A 77 17.40 -5.68 -18.46
C GLU A 77 17.72 -6.41 -17.14
N ARG A 78 18.51 -5.80 -16.26
CA ARG A 78 18.87 -6.38 -14.95
C ARG A 78 17.63 -6.60 -14.06
N LEU A 79 16.73 -5.63 -14.00
CA LEU A 79 15.51 -5.71 -13.18
C LEU A 79 14.47 -6.64 -13.82
N ALA A 80 14.33 -6.58 -15.15
CA ALA A 80 13.45 -7.47 -15.91
C ALA A 80 13.90 -8.93 -15.79
N ALA A 81 15.20 -9.22 -15.83
CA ALA A 81 15.74 -10.55 -15.61
C ALA A 81 15.49 -11.05 -14.18
N ARG A 82 15.66 -10.18 -13.17
CA ARG A 82 15.35 -10.51 -11.78
C ARG A 82 13.86 -10.78 -11.57
N PHE A 83 13.00 -9.95 -12.14
CA PHE A 83 11.54 -10.15 -12.10
C PHE A 83 11.14 -11.44 -12.81
N ARG A 84 11.70 -11.77 -13.99
CA ARG A 84 11.44 -13.03 -14.69
C ARG A 84 11.81 -14.28 -13.87
N ARG A 85 12.85 -14.20 -13.04
CA ARG A 85 13.26 -15.29 -12.14
C ARG A 85 12.34 -15.46 -10.94
N GLN A 86 11.87 -14.35 -10.35
CA GLN A 86 11.05 -14.37 -9.15
C GLN A 86 9.55 -14.54 -9.46
N GLY A 87 9.12 -14.02 -10.61
CA GLY A 87 7.74 -14.01 -11.06
C GLY A 87 6.86 -12.98 -10.35
N PRO A 88 5.56 -12.94 -10.68
CA PRO A 88 4.59 -12.02 -10.08
C PRO A 88 4.39 -12.20 -8.58
N SER A 89 4.75 -13.36 -8.01
CA SER A 89 4.62 -13.67 -6.58
C SER A 89 5.45 -12.73 -5.69
N ILE A 90 6.47 -12.07 -6.24
CA ILE A 90 7.24 -11.03 -5.54
C ILE A 90 6.33 -9.89 -5.03
N LEU A 91 5.14 -9.68 -5.61
CA LEU A 91 4.16 -8.71 -5.12
C LEU A 91 3.73 -9.02 -3.67
N LEU A 92 3.62 -10.31 -3.30
CA LEU A 92 3.25 -10.75 -1.94
C LEU A 92 4.25 -10.27 -0.89
N THR A 93 5.54 -10.50 -1.13
CA THR A 93 6.60 -10.22 -0.14
C THR A 93 7.13 -8.81 -0.28
N GLY A 94 7.21 -8.31 -1.52
CA GLY A 94 7.72 -6.99 -1.85
C GLY A 94 6.90 -5.85 -1.27
N ARG A 95 5.59 -6.02 -1.10
CA ARG A 95 4.70 -4.97 -0.56
C ARG A 95 5.03 -4.53 0.86
N PHE A 96 5.64 -5.40 1.66
CA PHE A 96 6.09 -5.08 3.02
C PHE A 96 7.29 -4.12 3.04
N ILE A 97 7.99 -3.97 1.92
CA ILE A 97 9.16 -3.09 1.80
C ILE A 97 8.76 -1.83 1.04
N PRO A 98 8.79 -0.64 1.66
CA PRO A 98 8.51 0.62 0.98
C PRO A 98 9.38 0.79 -0.27
N GLY A 99 8.76 1.19 -1.38
CA GLY A 99 9.45 1.44 -2.66
C GLY A 99 9.62 0.22 -3.58
N ILE A 100 9.46 -1.01 -3.08
CA ILE A 100 9.47 -2.19 -3.96
C ILE A 100 8.26 -2.22 -4.91
N PRO A 101 7.01 -2.01 -4.46
CA PRO A 101 5.85 -1.95 -5.36
C PRO A 101 6.00 -0.93 -6.49
N ALA A 102 6.60 0.23 -6.17
CA ALA A 102 6.88 1.31 -7.14
C ALA A 102 7.70 0.84 -8.36
N THR A 103 8.52 -0.20 -8.16
CA THR A 103 9.37 -0.77 -9.22
C THR A 103 8.77 -2.04 -9.80
N VAL A 104 8.24 -2.91 -8.94
CA VAL A 104 7.72 -4.23 -9.33
C VAL A 104 6.46 -4.13 -10.18
N VAL A 105 5.55 -3.20 -9.87
CA VAL A 105 4.28 -3.06 -10.59
C VAL A 105 4.50 -2.62 -12.04
N PRO A 106 5.29 -1.56 -12.34
CA PRO A 106 5.68 -1.27 -13.71
C PRO A 106 6.44 -2.42 -14.40
N LEU A 107 7.34 -3.10 -13.70
CA LEU A 107 8.10 -4.22 -14.26
C LEU A 107 7.20 -5.40 -14.65
N ALA A 108 6.16 -5.69 -13.86
CA ALA A 108 5.16 -6.70 -14.20
C ALA A 108 4.47 -6.35 -15.53
N GLY A 109 4.12 -5.08 -15.72
CA GLY A 109 3.60 -4.58 -16.99
C GLY A 109 4.61 -4.71 -18.14
N MET A 110 5.86 -4.27 -17.92
CA MET A 110 6.94 -4.27 -18.92
C MET A 110 7.33 -5.68 -19.37
N THR A 111 7.27 -6.66 -18.48
CA THR A 111 7.64 -8.06 -18.76
C THR A 111 6.52 -8.87 -19.40
N GLY A 112 5.36 -8.24 -19.67
CA GLY A 112 4.27 -8.86 -20.40
C GLY A 112 3.38 -9.79 -19.55
N VAL A 113 3.41 -9.65 -18.22
CA VAL A 113 2.50 -10.40 -17.33
C VAL A 113 1.05 -10.13 -17.76
N PRO A 114 0.19 -11.16 -17.93
CA PRO A 114 -1.23 -10.97 -18.20
C PRO A 114 -1.89 -10.14 -17.10
N TRP A 115 -2.83 -9.26 -17.47
CA TRP A 115 -3.44 -8.34 -16.50
C TRP A 115 -4.19 -9.09 -15.38
N ALA A 116 -4.93 -10.16 -15.72
CA ALA A 116 -5.64 -10.97 -14.74
C ALA A 116 -4.69 -11.65 -13.74
N GLN A 117 -3.53 -12.11 -14.21
CA GLN A 117 -2.52 -12.71 -13.34
C GLN A 117 -1.92 -11.65 -12.40
N PHE A 118 -1.57 -10.47 -12.92
CA PHE A 118 -1.12 -9.34 -12.11
C PHE A 118 -2.16 -8.96 -11.06
N PHE A 119 -3.41 -8.74 -11.46
CA PHE A 119 -4.50 -8.35 -10.58
C PHE A 119 -4.74 -9.35 -9.46
N ALA A 120 -4.68 -10.66 -9.73
CA ALA A 120 -4.83 -11.70 -8.71
C ALA A 120 -3.70 -11.65 -7.66
N TRP A 121 -2.45 -11.52 -8.09
CA TRP A 121 -1.30 -11.40 -7.18
C TRP A 121 -1.28 -10.08 -6.42
N ASP A 122 -1.70 -9.00 -7.08
CA ASP A 122 -1.83 -7.68 -6.49
C ASP A 122 -2.94 -7.66 -5.41
N LEU A 123 -4.10 -8.24 -5.70
CA LEU A 123 -5.19 -8.41 -4.74
C LEU A 123 -4.77 -9.27 -3.55
N ALA A 124 -4.14 -10.43 -3.82
CA ALA A 124 -3.67 -11.31 -2.77
C ALA A 124 -2.65 -10.62 -1.85
N SER A 125 -1.73 -9.85 -2.42
CA SER A 125 -0.73 -9.11 -1.64
C SER A 125 -1.34 -7.92 -0.90
N ALA A 126 -2.35 -7.25 -1.46
CA ALA A 126 -3.05 -6.13 -0.81
C ALA A 126 -3.86 -6.62 0.40
N LEU A 127 -4.55 -7.75 0.25
CA LEU A 127 -5.27 -8.41 1.34
C LEU A 127 -4.31 -8.89 2.43
N LEU A 128 -3.23 -9.58 2.05
CA LEU A 128 -2.23 -10.06 3.01
C LEU A 128 -1.60 -8.91 3.80
N TYR A 129 -1.21 -7.84 3.12
CA TYR A 129 -0.66 -6.63 3.76
C TYR A 129 -1.67 -5.99 4.72
N THR A 130 -2.92 -5.82 4.26
CA THR A 130 -4.02 -5.23 5.04
C THR A 130 -4.30 -6.05 6.30
N ILE A 131 -4.41 -7.37 6.18
CA ILE A 131 -4.63 -8.29 7.30
C ILE A 131 -3.45 -8.25 8.26
N ALA A 132 -2.22 -8.39 7.76
CA ALA A 132 -1.03 -8.45 8.61
C ALA A 132 -0.87 -7.21 9.49
N TYR A 133 -0.96 -6.00 8.91
CA TYR A 133 -0.83 -4.77 9.68
C TYR A 133 -2.03 -4.51 10.59
N SER A 134 -3.25 -4.83 10.16
CA SER A 134 -4.45 -4.58 10.98
C SER A 134 -4.55 -5.54 12.15
N VAL A 135 -4.18 -6.81 11.97
CA VAL A 135 -4.09 -7.79 13.07
C VAL A 135 -2.97 -7.39 14.02
N CYS A 136 -1.80 -7.00 13.49
CA CYS A 136 -0.69 -6.49 14.30
C CYS A 136 -1.14 -5.31 15.17
N GLY A 137 -1.84 -4.33 14.59
CA GLY A 137 -2.40 -3.19 15.31
C GLY A 137 -3.47 -3.55 16.34
N ASN A 138 -4.34 -4.52 16.03
CA ASN A 138 -5.33 -5.04 16.98
C ASN A 138 -4.63 -5.64 18.22
N VAL A 139 -3.59 -6.45 18.03
CA VAL A 139 -2.82 -7.05 19.14
C VAL A 139 -2.02 -5.98 19.90
N LEU A 140 -1.31 -5.10 19.19
CA LEU A 140 -0.50 -4.04 19.79
C LEU A 140 -1.31 -2.98 20.51
N SER A 141 -2.59 -2.79 20.17
CA SER A 141 -3.48 -1.85 20.88
C SER A 141 -3.66 -2.18 22.36
N GLN A 142 -3.29 -3.41 22.78
CA GLN A 142 -3.25 -3.82 24.18
C GLN A 142 -2.06 -3.22 24.95
N TRP A 143 -0.99 -2.82 24.23
CA TRP A 143 0.28 -2.40 24.80
C TRP A 143 0.63 -0.94 24.48
N LEU A 144 0.12 -0.40 23.37
CA LEU A 144 0.41 0.94 22.86
C LEU A 144 -0.87 1.77 22.79
N THR A 145 -0.85 2.98 23.33
CA THR A 145 -1.97 3.93 23.19
C THR A 145 -2.04 4.42 21.74
N LEU A 146 -3.25 4.61 21.21
CA LEU A 146 -3.49 5.09 19.83
C LEU A 146 -2.67 6.35 19.48
N GLY A 147 -2.45 7.24 20.45
CA GLY A 147 -1.61 8.43 20.31
C GLY A 147 -0.17 8.13 19.90
N GLN A 148 0.42 7.02 20.34
CA GLN A 148 1.80 6.63 19.99
C GLN A 148 1.89 6.06 18.57
N ILE A 149 0.88 5.31 18.13
CA ILE A 149 0.80 4.81 16.74
C ILE A 149 0.65 5.98 15.77
N VAL A 150 -0.20 6.96 16.12
CA VAL A 150 -0.35 8.19 15.34
C VAL A 150 0.93 9.01 15.37
N LEU A 151 1.62 9.12 16.51
CA LEU A 151 2.91 9.83 16.59
C LEU A 151 3.96 9.20 15.67
N LEU A 152 4.04 7.86 15.64
CA LEU A 152 4.94 7.15 14.72
C LEU A 152 4.54 7.37 13.26
N ALA A 153 3.24 7.39 12.94
CA ALA A 153 2.76 7.71 11.60
C ALA A 153 3.13 9.15 11.20
N LEU A 154 3.00 10.12 12.12
CA LEU A 154 3.41 11.49 11.91
C LEU A 154 4.94 11.61 11.77
N CYS A 155 5.72 10.88 12.56
CA CYS A 155 7.19 10.85 12.46
C CYS A 155 7.67 10.31 11.11
N THR A 156 6.92 9.40 10.48
CA THR A 156 7.23 8.96 9.09
C THR A 156 6.88 10.00 8.02
N LEU A 157 6.18 11.09 8.36
CA LEU A 157 6.03 12.25 7.48
C LEU A 157 7.28 13.15 7.47
N ILE A 158 8.22 12.95 8.39
CA ILE A 158 9.50 13.67 8.42
C ILE A 158 10.38 13.30 7.20
N PRO A 159 10.57 12.02 6.84
CA PRO A 159 11.27 11.67 5.60
C PRO A 159 10.56 12.14 4.33
N LEU A 160 9.23 12.36 4.36
CA LEU A 160 8.48 13.03 3.29
C LEU A 160 8.90 14.49 3.11
N GLN A 161 9.02 15.22 4.21
CA GLN A 161 9.50 16.60 4.17
C GLN A 161 10.93 16.66 3.64
N VAL A 162 11.81 15.76 4.08
CA VAL A 162 13.19 15.67 3.59
C VAL A 162 13.25 15.29 2.10
N TRP A 163 12.42 14.34 1.65
CA TRP A 163 12.33 13.96 0.23
C TRP A 163 11.79 15.10 -0.63
N ALA A 164 10.76 15.81 -0.18
CA ALA A 164 10.20 16.98 -0.86
C ALA A 164 11.20 18.16 -0.88
N TYR A 165 11.99 18.34 0.18
CA TYR A 165 13.06 19.34 0.24
C TYR A 165 14.18 19.04 -0.75
N LYS A 166 14.62 17.77 -0.80
CA LYS A 166 15.71 17.34 -1.68
C LYS A 166 15.36 17.41 -3.17
N LYS A 167 14.07 17.32 -3.51
CA LYS A 167 13.56 17.46 -4.88
C LYS A 167 13.43 18.92 -5.35
N ARG A 168 13.49 19.89 -4.42
CA ARG A 168 13.44 21.34 -4.69
C ARG A 168 14.79 22.04 -4.66
N ALA A 169 15.86 21.36 -4.27
CA ALA A 169 17.22 21.90 -4.39
C ALA A 169 17.66 21.81 -5.87
N PRO A 170 17.82 22.93 -6.58
CA PRO A 170 18.51 22.91 -7.87
C PRO A 170 19.98 22.58 -7.61
N LEU A 171 20.53 21.66 -8.41
CA LEU A 171 21.99 21.49 -8.50
C LEU A 171 22.63 22.79 -9.02
#